data_AF-A0A7C5DXS5-F1
#
_entry.id   AF-A0A7C5DXS5-F1
#
_cell.length_a   1.000
_cell.length_b   1.000
_cell.length_c   1.000
_cell.angle_alpha   90.00
_cell.angle_beta   90.00
_cell.angle_gamma   90.00
#
_symmetry.space_group_name_H-M   'P 1'
#
loop_
_entity.id
_entity.type
_entity.pdbx_description
1 polymer ?
#
loop_
_entity_poly.entity_id
_entity_poly.type
_entity_poly.pdbx_seq_one_letter_code
_entity_poly.pdbx_strand_id
1 'polypeptide(L)' 'LLHLGIKNIRLGPSMPAFVKPAVYNVLKDQFNLLPITTPQEDLKAILG' A
#
# COMPACT_ATOMS: atom_id res chain seq x y z
N LEU A 1 8.68 0.13 -9.46
CA LEU A 1 7.86 1.19 -8.83
C LEU A 1 8.49 1.70 -7.53
N LEU A 2 8.64 0.87 -6.49
CA LEU A 2 9.30 1.29 -5.24
C LEU A 2 10.73 1.83 -5.47
N HIS A 3 11.54 1.11 -6.26
CA HIS A 3 12.88 1.57 -6.64
C HIS A 3 12.88 2.92 -7.41
N LEU A 4 11.79 3.22 -8.13
CA LEU A 4 11.62 4.48 -8.86
C LEU A 4 11.13 5.62 -7.96
N GLY A 5 11.02 5.40 -6.64
CA GLY A 5 10.59 6.41 -5.68
C GLY A 5 9.07 6.66 -5.64
N ILE A 6 8.26 5.83 -6.31
CA ILE A 6 6.81 5.96 -6.32
C ILE A 6 6.24 5.58 -4.94
N LYS A 7 5.38 6.45 -4.39
CA LYS A 7 4.72 6.32 -3.08
C LYS A 7 3.20 6.23 -3.23
N ASN A 8 2.50 5.94 -2.13
CA ASN A 8 1.03 5.85 -2.05
C ASN A 8 0.45 4.70 -2.88
N ILE A 9 1.22 3.61 -3.00
CA ILE A 9 0.79 2.41 -3.72
C ILE A 9 -0.22 1.66 -2.83
N ARG A 10 -1.36 1.28 -3.40
CA ARG A 10 -2.35 0.40 -2.74
C ARG A 10 -2.16 -1.04 -3.21
N LEU A 11 -2.07 -1.99 -2.29
CA LEU A 11 -1.81 -3.41 -2.55
C LEU A 11 -2.91 -4.28 -1.94
N GLY A 12 -3.44 -5.25 -2.70
CA GLY A 12 -4.48 -6.17 -2.22
C GLY A 12 -4.87 -7.24 -3.23
N PRO A 13 -5.80 -8.16 -2.90
CA PRO A 13 -6.74 -8.08 -1.76
C PRO A 13 -6.15 -8.44 -0.39
N SER A 14 -4.99 -9.07 -0.35
CA SER A 14 -4.27 -9.38 0.89
C SER A 14 -2.78 -9.09 0.74
N MET A 15 -2.08 -8.95 1.87
CA MET A 15 -0.63 -8.83 1.85
C MET A 15 0.00 -10.15 1.36
N PRO A 16 1.07 -10.10 0.55
CA PRO A 16 1.74 -11.31 0.12
C PRO A 16 2.25 -12.10 1.34
N ALA A 17 2.06 -13.42 1.34
CA ALA A 17 2.34 -14.28 2.49
C ALA A 17 3.80 -14.24 2.99
N PHE A 18 4.73 -13.82 2.14
CA PHE A 18 6.16 -13.70 2.47
C PHE A 18 6.52 -12.37 3.15
N VAL A 19 5.60 -11.40 3.20
CA VAL A 19 5.85 -10.10 3.83
C VAL A 19 5.56 -10.20 5.33
N LYS A 20 6.64 -10.13 6.13
CA LYS A 20 6.54 -10.10 7.60
C LYS A 20 6.13 -8.71 8.11
N PRO A 21 5.52 -8.60 9.31
CA PRO A 21 5.10 -7.32 9.88
C PRO A 21 6.22 -6.26 9.95
N ALA A 22 7.44 -6.66 10.33
CA ALA A 22 8.58 -5.72 10.39
C ALA A 22 8.93 -5.14 9.00
N VAL A 23 8.88 -5.96 7.95
CA VAL A 23 9.13 -5.51 6.58
C VAL A 23 8.00 -4.61 6.10
N TYR A 24 6.75 -4.97 6.42
CA TYR A 24 5.60 -4.13 6.10
C TYR A 24 5.69 -2.74 6.75
N ASN A 25 6.11 -2.65 8.02
CA ASN A 25 6.28 -1.36 8.69
C ASN A 25 7.30 -0.48 7.96
N VAL A 26 8.43 -1.04 7.51
CA VAL A 26 9.41 -0.30 6.70
C VAL A 26 8.78 0.18 5.39
N LEU A 27 8.04 -0.68 4.68
CA LEU A 27 7.37 -0.32 3.43
C LEU A 27 6.30 0.76 3.64
N LYS A 28 5.56 0.70 4.74
CA LYS A 28 4.57 1.69 5.14
C LYS A 28 5.25 3.03 5.44
N ASP A 29 6.28 3.04 6.27
CA ASP A 29 6.92 4.28 6.73
C ASP A 29 7.70 4.97 5.60
N GLN A 30 8.37 4.20 4.74
CA GLN A 30 9.21 4.78 3.69
C GLN A 30 8.44 5.13 2.40
N PHE A 31 7.46 4.31 2.02
CA PHE A 31 6.78 4.41 0.72
C PHE A 31 5.28 4.71 0.82
N ASN A 32 4.73 4.84 2.03
CA ASN A 32 3.29 4.92 2.26
C ASN A 32 2.54 3.81 1.51
N LEU A 33 3.01 2.57 1.67
CA LEU A 33 2.36 1.39 1.12
C LEU A 33 1.07 1.12 1.92
N LEU A 34 -0.06 1.07 1.23
CA LEU A 34 -1.39 0.97 1.83
C LEU A 34 -2.08 -0.33 1.38
N PRO A 35 -2.87 -0.99 2.23
CA PRO A 35 -3.81 -2.00 1.76
C PRO A 35 -4.97 -1.35 0.99
N ILE A 36 -5.61 -2.12 0.10
CA ILE A 36 -6.92 -1.71 -0.46
C ILE A 36 -8.03 -1.85 0.60
N THR A 37 -9.11 -1.11 0.42
CA THR A 37 -10.30 -1.12 1.30
C THR A 37 -11.53 -1.54 0.50
N THR A 38 -12.62 -0.78 0.57
CA THR A 38 -13.75 -0.93 -0.36
C THR A 38 -13.51 -0.11 -1.63
N PRO A 39 -14.06 -0.53 -2.79
CA PRO A 39 -13.93 0.23 -4.02
C PRO A 39 -14.35 1.71 -3.87
N GLN A 40 -15.43 1.97 -3.12
CA GLN A 40 -15.95 3.32 -2.89
C GLN A 40 -14.98 4.19 -2.08
N GLU A 41 -14.42 3.65 -1.00
CA GLU A 41 -13.45 4.35 -0.15
C GLU A 41 -12.13 4.60 -0.88
N ASP A 42 -11.62 3.62 -1.60
CA ASP A 42 -10.38 3.76 -2.36
C ASP A 42 -10.54 4.76 -3.50
N LEU A 43 -11.64 4.71 -4.26
CA LEU A 43 -11.91 5.69 -5.32
C LEU A 43 -11.99 7.12 -4.78
N LYS A 44 -12.71 7.33 -3.67
CA LYS A 44 -12.78 8.62 -3.00
C LYS A 44 -11.39 9.09 -2.55
N ALA A 45 -10.62 8.22 -1.92
CA ALA A 45 -9.28 8.55 -1.43
C ALA A 45 -8.24 8.77 -2.55
N ILE A 46 -8.49 8.31 -3.78
CA ILE A 46 -7.62 8.50 -4.95
C ILE A 46 -8.01 9.74 -5.75
N LEU A 47 -9.31 10.01 -5.91
CA LEU A 47 -9.84 11.02 -6.84
C LEU A 47 -10.36 12.30 -6.17
N GLY A 48 -10.66 12.27 -4.86
CA GLY A 48 -11.26 13.39 -4.11
C GLY A 48 -12.74 13.18 -3.83
#